data_AF-A0A966SKF1-F1
#
_entry.id   AF-A0A966SKF1-F1
#
_cell.length_a   1.000
_cell.length_b   1.000
_cell.length_c   1.000
_cell.angle_alpha   90.00
_cell.angle_beta   90.00
_cell.angle_gamma   90.00
#
_symmetry.space_group_name_H-M   'P 1'
#
loop_
_entity.id
_entity.type
_entity.pdbx_description
1 polymer ?
#
loop_
_entity_poly.entity_id
_entity_poly.type
_entity_poly.pdbx_seq_one_letter_code
_entity_poly.pdbx_strand_id
1 'polypeptide(L)'
;DGTARGLVQIVITYCLSAVTAILGLVTLWLATGTLARDVEDCSMQMVVVKPIPRWQIWLGKWLGIMGLNFALLGLSGLSVFFLIQWRAASLPEKQQAILRNELLLARGSLKEPPPDLDADVEKMLKERILQLGPDASGANLAVVRKDVREFLKSQYQVVAPKQARTWVIDAGAQRSLLETQPIYLRVKFRTAAYSVKSETFQTFWEIGPPNATNRVRISRPLTTDTFHEFGVNMLDAKGKLTLDPVKDGRVMNLLDPQGRLIITFGNANQANLLFDLEEGMEVLYHEGGFGLNFTRGLAIIFIWLGLLAAIGLAGASYLSFPVASFFSISVLICGLMSGTV
;
A
#
# COMPACT_ATOMS: atom_id res chain seq x y z
N ASP A 1 7.03 -22.40 3.86
CA ASP A 1 6.71 -22.64 2.43
C ASP A 1 7.80 -22.06 1.55
N GLY A 2 8.46 -22.87 0.71
CA GLY A 2 9.50 -22.40 -0.23
C GLY A 2 8.96 -21.55 -1.38
N THR A 3 7.94 -20.72 -1.12
CA THR A 3 7.24 -19.90 -2.10
C THR A 3 7.97 -18.57 -2.29
N ALA A 4 7.97 -18.02 -3.52
CA ALA A 4 8.63 -16.72 -3.77
C ALA A 4 7.98 -15.59 -2.96
N ARG A 5 6.65 -15.62 -2.77
CA ARG A 5 5.92 -14.68 -1.90
C ARG A 5 6.41 -14.74 -0.46
N GLY A 6 6.47 -15.93 0.13
CA GLY A 6 6.98 -16.11 1.49
C GLY A 6 8.41 -15.63 1.64
N LEU A 7 9.28 -15.93 0.66
CA LEU A 7 10.67 -15.49 0.69
C LEU A 7 10.81 -13.96 0.67
N VAL A 8 10.12 -13.28 -0.25
CA VAL A 8 10.19 -11.81 -0.34
C VAL A 8 9.58 -11.15 0.88
N GLN A 9 8.42 -11.63 1.32
CA GLN A 9 7.77 -11.10 2.52
C GLN A 9 8.66 -11.28 3.76
N ILE A 10 9.30 -12.44 3.90
CA ILE A 10 10.19 -12.68 5.04
C ILE A 10 11.43 -11.78 4.93
N VAL A 11 12.10 -11.76 3.79
CA VAL A 11 13.36 -11.01 3.61
C VAL A 11 13.12 -9.51 3.69
N ILE A 12 12.12 -8.97 3.00
CA ILE A 12 11.86 -7.53 3.02
C ILE A 12 11.33 -7.13 4.40
N THR A 13 10.25 -7.76 4.88
CA THR A 13 9.61 -7.30 6.12
C THR A 13 10.49 -7.54 7.33
N TYR A 14 11.08 -8.73 7.51
CA TYR A 14 11.88 -9.00 8.72
C TYR A 14 13.28 -8.40 8.65
N CYS A 15 14.00 -8.47 7.51
CA CYS A 15 15.34 -7.91 7.47
C CYS A 15 15.30 -6.37 7.50
N LEU A 16 14.38 -5.73 6.78
CA LEU A 16 14.30 -4.27 6.78
C LEU A 16 13.82 -3.74 8.13
N SER A 17 12.84 -4.39 8.77
CA SER A 17 12.41 -4.00 10.12
C SER A 17 13.52 -4.20 11.16
N ALA A 18 14.24 -5.33 11.12
CA ALA A 18 15.36 -5.58 12.00
C ALA A 18 16.50 -4.56 11.80
N VAL A 19 16.87 -4.27 10.55
CA VAL A 19 17.86 -3.23 10.22
C VAL A 19 17.41 -1.87 10.73
N THR A 20 16.15 -1.50 10.52
CA THR A 20 15.58 -0.23 10.98
C THR A 20 15.58 -0.13 12.51
N ALA A 21 15.19 -1.19 13.22
CA ALA A 21 15.18 -1.21 14.67
C ALA A 21 16.59 -1.11 15.27
N ILE A 22 17.54 -1.88 14.74
CA ILE A 22 18.93 -1.88 15.21
C ILE A 22 19.59 -0.54 14.91
N LEU A 23 19.45 -0.02 13.67
CA LEU A 23 19.98 1.30 13.31
C LEU A 23 19.32 2.42 14.12
N GLY A 24 18.02 2.33 14.36
CA GLY A 24 17.29 3.27 15.22
C GLY A 24 17.86 3.30 16.63
N LEU A 25 18.04 2.13 17.25
CA LEU A 25 18.62 2.01 18.59
C LEU A 25 20.06 2.56 18.65
N VAL A 26 20.90 2.21 17.68
CA VAL A 26 22.29 2.68 17.62
C VAL A 26 22.35 4.19 17.37
N THR A 27 21.55 4.71 16.43
CA THR A 27 21.44 6.14 16.14
C THR A 27 21.10 6.92 17.40
N LEU A 28 20.10 6.42 18.12
CA LEU A 28 19.61 7.04 19.33
C LEU A 28 20.66 7.06 20.43
N TRP A 29 21.32 5.92 20.66
CA TRP A 29 22.39 5.79 21.64
C TRP A 29 23.58 6.70 21.31
N LEU A 30 23.95 6.79 20.04
CA LEU A 30 25.02 7.68 19.59
C LEU A 30 24.60 9.16 19.72
N ALA A 31 23.36 9.50 19.39
CA ALA A 31 22.85 10.85 19.54
C ALA A 31 22.84 11.31 21.00
N THR A 32 22.35 10.47 21.92
CA THR A 32 22.34 10.81 23.36
C THR A 32 23.75 10.82 23.94
N GLY A 33 24.58 9.85 23.57
CA GLY A 33 25.93 9.68 24.10
C GLY A 33 26.92 10.76 23.67
N THR A 34 26.90 11.14 22.39
CA THR A 34 27.90 12.09 21.85
C THR A 34 27.72 13.52 22.36
N LEU A 35 26.52 13.91 22.78
CA LEU A 35 26.31 15.24 23.35
C LEU A 35 26.41 15.22 24.88
N ALA A 36 25.85 14.20 25.55
CA ALA A 36 25.91 14.11 27.00
C ALA A 36 27.36 13.95 27.50
N ARG A 37 28.19 13.12 26.82
CA ARG A 37 29.61 12.99 27.16
C ARG A 37 30.39 14.27 26.95
N ASP A 38 30.10 15.03 25.90
CA ASP A 38 30.76 16.32 25.67
C ASP A 38 30.44 17.36 26.76
N VAL A 39 29.27 17.25 27.37
CA VAL A 39 28.88 18.06 28.54
C VAL A 39 29.58 17.56 29.80
N GLU A 40 29.58 16.24 30.04
CA GLU A 40 30.21 15.61 31.22
C GLU A 40 31.74 15.82 31.24
N ASP A 41 32.40 15.63 30.10
CA ASP A 41 33.86 15.78 29.93
C ASP A 41 34.31 17.25 29.85
N CYS A 42 33.39 18.21 30.02
CA CYS A 42 33.63 19.65 29.91
C CYS A 42 34.24 20.11 28.58
N SER A 43 34.24 19.25 27.55
CA SER A 43 34.78 19.56 26.22
C SER A 43 33.94 20.61 25.50
N MET A 44 32.63 20.65 25.76
CA MET A 44 31.72 21.66 25.22
C MET A 44 32.11 23.09 25.63
N GLN A 45 32.65 23.28 26.84
CA GLN A 45 33.04 24.60 27.35
C GLN A 45 34.21 25.18 26.54
N MET A 46 35.13 24.33 26.06
CA MET A 46 36.23 24.75 25.18
C MET A 46 35.75 25.16 23.78
N VAL A 47 34.63 24.60 23.30
CA VAL A 47 34.08 24.91 21.97
C VAL A 47 33.23 26.18 22.01
N VAL A 48 32.47 26.41 23.08
CA VAL A 48 31.57 27.57 23.23
C VAL A 48 32.34 28.90 23.35
N VAL A 49 33.61 28.88 23.75
CA VAL A 49 34.48 30.07 23.80
C VAL A 49 34.91 30.52 22.40
N LYS A 50 34.82 29.65 21.38
CA LYS A 50 35.06 30.03 19.98
C LYS A 50 33.85 30.82 19.46
N PRO A 51 34.03 31.79 18.55
CA PRO A 51 32.94 32.59 17.99
C PRO A 51 32.10 31.79 16.97
N ILE A 52 31.53 30.67 17.41
CA ILE A 52 30.71 29.74 16.63
C ILE A 52 29.31 29.72 17.25
N PRO A 53 28.24 29.95 16.48
CA PRO A 53 26.90 29.90 17.00
C PRO A 53 26.51 28.48 17.43
N ARG A 54 25.78 28.34 18.55
CA ARG A 54 25.43 27.05 19.16
C ARG A 54 24.68 26.10 18.21
N TRP A 55 23.87 26.64 17.30
CA TRP A 55 23.15 25.84 16.31
C TRP A 55 24.09 25.14 15.32
N GLN A 56 25.26 25.70 15.01
CA GLN A 56 26.25 25.06 14.12
C GLN A 56 26.91 23.86 14.80
N ILE A 57 27.14 23.93 16.11
CA ILE A 57 27.67 22.80 16.89
C ILE A 57 26.66 21.65 16.90
N TRP A 58 25.39 21.98 17.15
CA TRP A 58 24.29 21.02 17.15
C TRP A 58 24.08 20.40 15.76
N LEU A 59 24.00 21.22 14.72
CA LEU A 59 23.83 20.78 13.34
C LEU A 59 25.02 19.92 12.87
N GLY A 60 26.25 20.27 13.26
CA GLY A 60 27.44 19.51 12.91
C GLY A 60 27.42 18.10 13.49
N LYS A 61 27.01 17.94 14.75
CA LYS A 61 26.82 16.62 15.38
C LYS A 61 25.70 15.83 14.72
N TRP A 62 24.57 16.48 14.44
CA TRP A 62 23.45 15.86 13.76
C TRP A 62 23.85 15.38 12.35
N LEU A 63 24.55 16.21 11.56
CA LEU A 63 25.07 15.84 10.24
C LEU A 63 26.09 14.69 10.31
N GLY A 64 26.95 14.66 11.34
CA GLY A 64 27.89 13.56 11.56
C GLY A 64 27.16 12.23 11.79
N ILE A 65 26.15 12.23 12.64
CA ILE A 65 25.29 11.05 12.89
C ILE A 65 24.54 10.65 11.61
N MET A 66 24.00 11.63 10.87
CA MET A 66 23.34 11.38 9.59
C MET A 66 24.27 10.79 8.54
N GLY A 67 25.52 11.24 8.46
CA GLY A 67 26.52 10.68 7.56
C GLY A 67 26.83 9.22 7.89
N LEU A 68 26.98 8.90 9.18
CA LEU A 68 27.16 7.52 9.64
C LEU A 68 25.93 6.66 9.30
N ASN A 69 24.73 7.16 9.56
CA ASN A 69 23.48 6.47 9.25
C ASN A 69 23.31 6.23 7.76
N PHE A 70 23.68 7.18 6.91
CA PHE A 70 23.65 7.03 5.47
C PHE A 70 24.55 5.87 5.02
N ALA A 71 25.78 5.81 5.53
CA ALA A 71 26.73 4.75 5.22
C ALA A 71 26.24 3.37 5.67
N LEU A 72 25.76 3.26 6.92
CA LEU A 72 25.28 1.98 7.48
C LEU A 72 23.97 1.52 6.82
N LEU A 73 23.03 2.43 6.57
CA LEU A 73 21.78 2.12 5.88
C LEU A 73 22.03 1.77 4.41
N GLY A 74 22.96 2.45 3.75
CA GLY A 74 23.38 2.14 2.38
C GLY A 74 23.99 0.73 2.29
N LEU A 75 24.93 0.40 3.18
CA LEU A 75 25.57 -0.92 3.19
C LEU A 75 24.58 -2.05 3.49
N SER A 76 23.70 -1.87 4.50
CA SER A 76 22.67 -2.86 4.84
C SER A 76 21.62 -2.98 3.73
N GLY A 77 21.16 -1.86 3.16
CA GLY A 77 20.24 -1.85 2.02
C GLY A 77 20.79 -2.56 0.79
N LEU A 78 22.05 -2.30 0.42
CA LEU A 78 22.74 -3.00 -0.67
C LEU A 78 22.87 -4.50 -0.39
N SER A 79 23.18 -4.88 0.84
CA SER A 79 23.30 -6.27 1.24
C SER A 79 21.96 -7.00 1.13
N VAL A 80 20.86 -6.38 1.56
CA VAL A 80 19.50 -6.92 1.40
C VAL A 80 19.13 -7.03 -0.08
N PHE A 81 19.39 -6.00 -0.88
CA PHE A 81 19.11 -6.01 -2.31
C PHE A 81 19.88 -7.14 -3.02
N PHE A 82 21.16 -7.32 -2.69
CA PHE A 82 21.99 -8.39 -3.23
C PHE A 82 21.46 -9.77 -2.81
N LEU A 83 21.06 -9.95 -1.55
CA LEU A 83 20.48 -11.20 -1.06
C LEU A 83 19.19 -11.54 -1.81
N ILE A 84 18.33 -10.54 -2.07
CA ILE A 84 17.11 -10.71 -2.86
C ILE A 84 17.45 -11.18 -4.27
N GLN A 85 18.39 -10.53 -4.96
CA GLN A 85 18.77 -10.89 -6.32
C GLN A 85 19.44 -12.27 -6.41
N TRP A 86 20.31 -12.60 -5.46
CA TRP A 86 20.96 -13.91 -5.38
C TRP A 86 19.93 -15.03 -5.16
N ARG A 87 19.03 -14.85 -4.19
CA ARG A 87 17.97 -15.81 -3.90
C ARG A 87 16.98 -15.91 -5.06
N ALA A 88 16.67 -14.80 -5.73
CA ALA A 88 15.82 -14.76 -6.91
C ALA A 88 16.38 -15.65 -8.04
N ALA A 89 17.71 -15.61 -8.25
CA ALA A 89 18.38 -16.43 -9.25
C ALA A 89 18.37 -17.94 -8.93
N SER A 90 18.21 -18.30 -7.65
CA SER A 90 18.24 -19.69 -7.19
C SER A 90 16.88 -20.40 -7.21
N LEU A 91 15.80 -19.68 -7.58
CA LEU A 91 14.44 -20.22 -7.58
C LEU A 91 14.10 -20.98 -8.88
N PRO A 92 13.15 -21.94 -8.88
CA PRO A 92 12.67 -22.58 -10.11
C PRO A 92 12.07 -21.57 -11.10
N GLU A 93 12.20 -21.83 -12.41
CA GLU A 93 11.84 -20.86 -13.48
C GLU A 93 10.41 -20.30 -13.38
N LYS A 94 9.42 -21.14 -13.03
CA LYS A 94 8.03 -20.69 -12.82
C LYS A 94 7.91 -19.68 -11.68
N GLN A 95 8.66 -19.91 -10.59
CA GLN A 95 8.65 -19.07 -9.42
C GLN A 95 9.41 -17.75 -9.65
N GLN A 96 10.42 -17.77 -10.52
CA GLN A 96 11.13 -16.57 -10.95
C GLN A 96 10.24 -15.64 -11.77
N ALA A 97 9.41 -16.20 -12.67
CA ALA A 97 8.44 -15.41 -13.45
C ALA A 97 7.43 -14.71 -12.52
N ILE A 98 6.91 -15.42 -11.52
CA ILE A 98 6.04 -14.84 -10.48
C ILE A 98 6.79 -13.76 -9.69
N LEU A 99 8.01 -14.03 -9.22
CA LEU A 99 8.79 -13.06 -8.45
C LEU A 99 9.03 -11.76 -9.23
N ARG A 100 9.44 -11.86 -10.50
CA ARG A 100 9.73 -10.71 -11.36
C ARG A 100 8.48 -9.94 -11.76
N ASN A 101 7.38 -10.64 -12.07
CA ASN A 101 6.18 -10.02 -12.60
C ASN A 101 5.17 -9.61 -11.52
N GLU A 102 5.27 -10.15 -10.31
CA GLU A 102 4.35 -9.80 -9.22
C GLU A 102 5.02 -9.00 -8.11
N LEU A 103 6.22 -9.37 -7.66
CA LEU A 103 6.77 -8.91 -6.38
C LEU A 103 7.88 -7.88 -6.54
N LEU A 104 8.63 -7.93 -7.64
CA LEU A 104 9.69 -6.98 -7.94
C LEU A 104 9.21 -5.83 -8.84
N LEU A 105 7.99 -5.34 -8.60
CA LEU A 105 7.39 -4.25 -9.35
C LEU A 105 6.71 -3.26 -8.40
N ALA A 106 6.83 -1.97 -8.70
CA ALA A 106 5.90 -0.96 -8.19
C ALA A 106 4.59 -1.11 -8.97
N ARG A 107 3.49 -1.28 -8.25
CA ARG A 107 2.16 -1.41 -8.84
C ARG A 107 1.37 -0.13 -8.62
N GLY A 108 0.88 0.45 -9.70
CA GLY A 108 -0.16 1.47 -9.64
C GLY A 108 -1.53 0.81 -9.46
N SER A 109 -2.47 1.52 -8.86
CA SER A 109 -3.86 1.08 -8.71
C SER A 109 -4.77 2.04 -9.47
N LEU A 110 -5.56 1.51 -10.41
CA LEU A 110 -6.65 2.21 -11.05
C LEU A 110 -7.97 1.75 -10.46
N LYS A 111 -8.78 2.72 -10.08
CA LYS A 111 -10.11 2.51 -9.50
C LYS A 111 -11.15 3.13 -10.41
N GLU A 112 -12.38 2.63 -10.31
CA GLU A 112 -13.52 3.34 -10.89
C GLU A 112 -13.67 4.69 -10.17
N PRO A 113 -13.83 5.81 -10.91
CA PRO A 113 -14.14 7.07 -10.27
C PRO A 113 -15.41 6.90 -9.43
N PRO A 114 -15.42 7.31 -8.15
CA PRO A 114 -16.59 7.12 -7.31
C PRO A 114 -17.80 7.80 -7.97
N PRO A 115 -18.97 7.15 -8.01
CA PRO A 115 -20.16 7.79 -8.56
C PRO A 115 -20.42 9.10 -7.82
N ASP A 116 -20.85 10.14 -8.52
CA ASP A 116 -21.24 11.42 -7.91
C ASP A 116 -22.53 11.21 -7.09
N LEU A 117 -22.34 10.81 -5.84
CA LEU A 117 -23.42 10.58 -4.90
C LEU A 117 -24.12 11.88 -4.52
N ASP A 118 -23.49 13.05 -4.67
CA ASP A 118 -24.06 14.31 -4.20
C ASP A 118 -25.25 14.74 -5.04
N ALA A 119 -25.15 14.61 -6.37
CA ALA A 119 -26.26 14.88 -7.27
C ALA A 119 -27.47 13.96 -7.02
N ASP A 120 -27.24 12.68 -6.74
CA ASP A 120 -28.29 11.69 -6.47
C ASP A 120 -28.89 11.87 -5.06
N VAL A 121 -28.07 12.23 -4.07
CA VAL A 121 -28.52 12.57 -2.72
C VAL A 121 -29.43 13.80 -2.76
N GLU A 122 -29.09 14.84 -3.53
CA GLU A 122 -29.94 16.03 -3.65
C GLU A 122 -31.28 15.74 -4.30
N LYS A 123 -31.32 14.87 -5.32
CA LYS A 123 -32.59 14.44 -5.95
C LYS A 123 -33.47 13.71 -4.94
N MET A 124 -32.94 12.71 -4.24
CA MET A 124 -33.71 11.97 -3.24
C MET A 124 -34.13 12.84 -2.05
N LEU A 125 -33.28 13.78 -1.63
CA LEU A 125 -33.61 14.72 -0.56
C LEU A 125 -34.76 15.66 -0.98
N LYS A 126 -34.75 16.16 -2.22
CA LYS A 126 -35.87 16.95 -2.79
C LYS A 126 -37.16 16.15 -2.84
N GLU A 127 -37.11 14.90 -3.30
CA GLU A 127 -38.26 14.00 -3.32
C GLU A 127 -38.81 13.74 -1.92
N ARG A 128 -37.93 13.55 -0.92
CA ARG A 128 -38.33 13.31 0.46
C ARG A 128 -38.96 14.54 1.12
N ILE A 129 -38.41 15.73 0.87
CA ILE A 129 -38.97 17.00 1.36
C ILE A 129 -40.35 17.26 0.76
N LEU A 130 -40.52 16.96 -0.54
CA LEU A 130 -41.79 17.14 -1.24
C LEU A 130 -42.88 16.18 -0.71
N GLN A 131 -42.49 14.99 -0.24
CA GLN A 131 -43.39 14.01 0.40
C GLN A 131 -43.73 14.36 1.86
N LEU A 132 -42.82 15.02 2.60
CA LEU A 132 -42.99 15.33 4.03
C LEU A 132 -43.73 16.66 4.29
N GLY A 133 -43.85 17.54 3.31
CA GLY A 133 -44.53 18.83 3.47
C GLY A 133 -43.77 19.82 4.39
N PRO A 134 -44.35 21.01 4.64
CA PRO A 134 -43.66 22.13 5.33
C PRO A 134 -43.27 21.89 6.80
N ASP A 135 -43.68 20.77 7.41
CA ASP A 135 -43.33 20.40 8.79
C ASP A 135 -41.94 19.75 8.96
N ALA A 136 -41.14 19.66 7.88
CA ALA A 136 -39.78 19.14 7.93
C ALA A 136 -38.73 20.11 8.55
N SER A 137 -39.16 21.23 9.14
CA SER A 137 -38.27 22.28 9.67
C SER A 137 -37.52 21.90 10.96
N GLY A 138 -37.76 20.72 11.54
CA GLY A 138 -37.11 20.24 12.77
C GLY A 138 -36.16 19.05 12.61
N ALA A 139 -36.19 18.34 11.46
CA ALA A 139 -35.30 17.22 11.23
C ALA A 139 -33.95 17.75 10.73
N ASN A 140 -32.90 17.45 11.49
CA ASN A 140 -31.53 17.86 11.24
C ASN A 140 -31.11 17.45 9.81
N LEU A 141 -31.28 18.34 8.82
CA LEU A 141 -31.10 18.05 7.38
C LEU A 141 -29.72 17.45 7.07
N ALA A 142 -28.71 17.76 7.89
CA ALA A 142 -27.39 17.17 7.84
C ALA A 142 -27.38 15.66 8.15
N VAL A 143 -28.19 15.21 9.11
CA VAL A 143 -28.34 13.78 9.47
C VAL A 143 -29.09 13.05 8.36
N VAL A 144 -30.20 13.59 7.87
CA VAL A 144 -30.95 12.98 6.75
C VAL A 144 -30.07 12.88 5.49
N ARG A 145 -29.30 13.92 5.18
CA ARG A 145 -28.34 13.88 4.06
C ARG A 145 -27.31 12.76 4.26
N LYS A 146 -26.79 12.60 5.49
CA LYS A 146 -25.84 11.53 5.82
C LYS A 146 -26.48 10.15 5.65
N ASP A 147 -27.70 9.96 6.13
CA ASP A 147 -28.41 8.68 6.05
C ASP A 147 -28.73 8.30 4.60
N VAL A 148 -29.21 9.26 3.79
CA VAL A 148 -29.49 9.05 2.36
C VAL A 148 -28.19 8.73 1.60
N ARG A 149 -27.09 9.42 1.92
CA ARG A 149 -25.78 9.13 1.33
C ARG A 149 -25.30 7.72 1.67
N GLU A 150 -25.42 7.31 2.94
CA GLU A 150 -25.01 5.96 3.36
C GLU A 150 -25.91 4.89 2.73
N PHE A 151 -27.20 5.16 2.60
CA PHE A 151 -28.13 4.27 1.91
C PHE A 151 -27.77 4.09 0.42
N LEU A 152 -27.49 5.18 -0.29
CA LEU A 152 -27.02 5.11 -1.68
C LEU A 152 -25.70 4.37 -1.80
N LYS A 153 -24.74 4.70 -0.93
CA LYS A 153 -23.45 4.01 -0.85
C LYS A 153 -23.66 2.50 -0.69
N SER A 154 -24.56 2.08 0.20
CA SER A 154 -24.86 0.66 0.41
C SER A 154 -25.42 -0.02 -0.84
N GLN A 155 -26.28 0.65 -1.61
CA GLN A 155 -26.85 0.09 -2.84
C GLN A 155 -25.79 -0.13 -3.91
N TYR A 156 -24.89 0.84 -4.12
CA TYR A 156 -23.82 0.69 -5.11
C TYR A 156 -22.82 -0.40 -4.75
N GLN A 157 -22.66 -0.72 -3.47
CA GLN A 157 -21.72 -1.74 -3.00
C GLN A 157 -22.26 -3.17 -3.12
N VAL A 158 -23.57 -3.36 -3.05
CA VAL A 158 -24.20 -4.68 -3.04
C VAL A 158 -24.37 -5.25 -4.45
N VAL A 159 -23.94 -6.50 -4.63
CA VAL A 159 -24.27 -7.32 -5.80
C VAL A 159 -25.16 -8.46 -5.35
N ALA A 160 -26.46 -8.35 -5.65
CA ALA A 160 -27.45 -9.34 -5.24
C ALA A 160 -27.30 -10.67 -6.02
N PRO A 161 -27.87 -11.78 -5.50
CA PRO A 161 -27.96 -13.05 -6.21
C PRO A 161 -28.50 -12.90 -7.63
N LYS A 162 -27.88 -13.57 -8.59
CA LYS A 162 -28.23 -13.56 -10.02
C LYS A 162 -28.13 -12.18 -10.69
N GLN A 163 -27.56 -11.19 -10.01
CA GLN A 163 -27.23 -9.90 -10.61
C GLN A 163 -25.76 -9.85 -11.02
N ALA A 164 -25.46 -8.93 -11.92
CA ALA A 164 -24.10 -8.62 -12.33
C ALA A 164 -23.80 -7.15 -12.04
N ARG A 165 -22.56 -6.86 -11.67
CA ARG A 165 -22.04 -5.51 -11.53
C ARG A 165 -20.94 -5.30 -12.55
N THR A 166 -21.00 -4.17 -13.25
CA THR A 166 -19.99 -3.80 -14.24
C THR A 166 -19.26 -2.57 -13.73
N TRP A 167 -17.93 -2.63 -13.74
CA TRP A 167 -17.06 -1.49 -13.50
C TRP A 167 -16.47 -1.03 -14.82
N VAL A 168 -16.44 0.29 -15.01
CA VAL A 168 -15.84 0.91 -16.20
C VAL A 168 -14.70 1.80 -15.73
N ILE A 169 -13.47 1.34 -15.95
CA ILE A 169 -12.26 2.05 -15.55
C ILE A 169 -11.66 2.72 -16.77
N ASP A 170 -11.52 4.04 -16.72
CA ASP A 170 -10.81 4.80 -17.74
C ASP A 170 -9.30 4.68 -17.52
N ALA A 171 -8.57 4.24 -18.55
CA ALA A 171 -7.12 4.13 -18.50
C ALA A 171 -6.42 5.50 -18.52
N GLY A 172 -7.08 6.56 -18.99
CA GLY A 172 -6.51 7.91 -19.06
C GLY A 172 -5.10 7.95 -19.67
N ALA A 173 -4.17 8.59 -18.96
CA ALA A 173 -2.76 8.71 -19.37
C ALA A 173 -1.98 7.39 -19.31
N GLN A 174 -2.50 6.38 -18.62
CA GLN A 174 -1.88 5.09 -18.37
C GLN A 174 -2.23 4.03 -19.45
N ARG A 175 -2.97 4.43 -20.48
CA ARG A 175 -3.41 3.56 -21.59
C ARG A 175 -2.28 2.75 -22.20
N SER A 176 -1.15 3.37 -22.55
CA SER A 176 -0.02 2.69 -23.18
C SER A 176 0.61 1.61 -22.31
N LEU A 177 0.56 1.77 -20.98
CA LEU A 177 1.06 0.78 -20.03
C LEU A 177 0.11 -0.43 -19.97
N LEU A 178 -1.20 -0.18 -19.88
CA LEU A 178 -2.22 -1.23 -19.83
C LEU A 178 -2.30 -2.07 -21.12
N GLU A 179 -1.95 -1.50 -22.27
CA GLU A 179 -1.92 -2.23 -23.54
C GLU A 179 -0.74 -3.21 -23.65
N THR A 180 0.37 -2.94 -22.97
CA THR A 180 1.64 -3.66 -23.15
C THR A 180 2.06 -4.49 -21.94
N GLN A 181 1.45 -4.27 -20.79
CA GLN A 181 1.87 -4.85 -19.52
C GLN A 181 0.81 -5.75 -18.88
N PRO A 182 1.23 -6.72 -18.06
CA PRO A 182 0.29 -7.57 -17.34
C PRO A 182 -0.57 -6.74 -16.38
N ILE A 183 -1.87 -7.01 -16.42
CA ILE A 183 -2.90 -6.42 -15.58
C ILE A 183 -3.32 -7.46 -14.55
N TYR A 184 -3.39 -7.04 -13.29
CA TYR A 184 -3.88 -7.84 -12.17
C TYR A 184 -5.16 -7.22 -11.62
N LEU A 185 -6.14 -8.05 -11.32
CA LEU A 185 -7.30 -7.62 -10.53
C LEU A 185 -7.04 -7.91 -9.07
N ARG A 186 -7.19 -6.88 -8.24
CA ARG A 186 -7.24 -7.01 -6.79
C ARG A 186 -8.68 -6.83 -6.35
N VAL A 187 -9.22 -7.88 -5.75
CA VAL A 187 -10.63 -7.94 -5.37
C VAL A 187 -10.75 -8.25 -3.89
N LYS A 188 -11.65 -7.55 -3.22
CA LYS A 188 -12.07 -7.81 -1.85
C LYS A 188 -13.57 -7.63 -1.76
N PHE A 189 -14.25 -8.63 -1.22
CA PHE A 189 -15.68 -8.55 -0.98
C PHE A 189 -16.03 -9.13 0.38
N ARG A 190 -17.18 -8.69 0.87
CA ARG A 190 -17.78 -9.10 2.13
C ARG A 190 -19.15 -9.71 1.87
N THR A 191 -19.68 -10.37 2.87
CA THR A 191 -21.07 -10.83 2.87
C THR A 191 -21.74 -10.30 4.13
N ALA A 192 -23.06 -10.14 4.07
CA ALA A 192 -23.85 -9.76 5.25
C ALA A 192 -23.96 -10.90 6.28
N ALA A 193 -23.71 -12.15 5.88
CA ALA A 193 -23.70 -13.28 6.80
C ALA A 193 -22.42 -13.25 7.63
N TYR A 194 -22.58 -13.08 8.95
CA TYR A 194 -21.48 -13.18 9.90
C TYR A 194 -20.97 -14.62 9.94
N SER A 195 -19.75 -14.85 9.46
CA SER A 195 -19.08 -16.14 9.53
C SER A 195 -17.72 -15.97 10.19
N VAL A 196 -17.44 -16.79 11.20
CA VAL A 196 -16.15 -16.77 11.93
C VAL A 196 -15.00 -17.26 11.03
N LYS A 197 -15.32 -17.98 9.95
CA LYS A 197 -14.36 -18.44 8.95
C LYS A 197 -14.67 -17.78 7.61
N SER A 198 -13.63 -17.43 6.85
CA SER A 198 -13.80 -16.92 5.49
C SER A 198 -14.51 -17.96 4.64
N GLU A 199 -15.70 -17.62 4.16
CA GLU A 199 -16.49 -18.49 3.30
C GLU A 199 -16.05 -18.33 1.86
N THR A 200 -16.11 -19.43 1.11
CA THR A 200 -15.69 -19.47 -0.29
C THR A 200 -16.90 -19.33 -1.19
N PHE A 201 -16.90 -18.30 -2.04
CA PHE A 201 -17.95 -18.03 -3.02
C PHE A 201 -17.43 -18.24 -4.44
N GLN A 202 -18.26 -18.82 -5.30
CA GLN A 202 -17.92 -18.94 -6.71
C GLN A 202 -18.07 -17.57 -7.37
N THR A 203 -16.98 -17.07 -7.97
CA THR A 203 -16.96 -15.76 -8.61
C THR A 203 -16.76 -15.91 -10.11
N PHE A 204 -17.61 -15.23 -10.88
CA PHE A 204 -17.54 -15.20 -12.34
C PHE A 204 -17.16 -13.79 -12.79
N TRP A 205 -16.07 -13.70 -13.54
CA TRP A 205 -15.53 -12.46 -14.06
C TRP A 205 -15.49 -12.51 -15.57
N GLU A 206 -15.99 -11.46 -16.21
CA GLU A 206 -15.87 -11.24 -17.64
C GLU A 206 -15.13 -9.90 -17.83
N ILE A 207 -13.97 -9.94 -18.49
CA ILE A 207 -13.13 -8.76 -18.73
C ILE A 207 -12.94 -8.57 -20.23
N GLY A 208 -13.14 -7.35 -20.70
CA GLY A 208 -12.88 -6.94 -22.08
C GLY A 208 -14.05 -6.20 -22.73
N PRO A 209 -13.91 -5.81 -24.01
CA PRO A 209 -14.90 -4.97 -24.67
C PRO A 209 -16.25 -5.68 -24.88
N PRO A 210 -17.38 -4.95 -24.89
CA PRO A 210 -18.71 -5.54 -25.04
C PRO A 210 -18.91 -6.13 -26.45
N ASN A 211 -18.17 -5.68 -27.46
CA ASN A 211 -18.36 -6.08 -28.85
C ASN A 211 -17.22 -6.93 -29.44
N ALA A 212 -16.19 -7.28 -28.65
CA ALA A 212 -15.01 -7.98 -29.16
C ALA A 212 -15.00 -9.47 -28.76
N THR A 213 -14.44 -10.32 -29.62
CA THR A 213 -14.18 -11.75 -29.36
C THR A 213 -13.11 -11.98 -28.28
N ASN A 214 -12.38 -10.95 -27.88
CA ASN A 214 -11.26 -11.02 -26.92
C ASN A 214 -11.71 -10.95 -25.45
N ARG A 215 -12.90 -11.45 -25.11
CA ARG A 215 -13.38 -11.48 -23.73
C ARG A 215 -12.71 -12.58 -22.94
N VAL A 216 -12.22 -12.22 -21.77
CA VAL A 216 -11.64 -13.14 -20.80
C VAL A 216 -12.71 -13.51 -19.78
N ARG A 217 -12.99 -14.81 -19.66
CA ARG A 217 -13.92 -15.34 -18.67
C ARG A 217 -13.16 -16.15 -17.63
N ILE A 218 -13.24 -15.73 -16.38
CA ILE A 218 -12.54 -16.35 -15.26
C ILE A 218 -13.59 -16.78 -14.24
N SER A 219 -13.58 -18.06 -13.90
CA SER A 219 -14.39 -18.60 -12.82
C SER A 219 -13.45 -19.09 -11.72
N ARG A 220 -13.51 -18.48 -10.54
CA ARG A 220 -12.68 -18.90 -9.40
C ARG A 220 -13.44 -18.79 -8.09
N PRO A 221 -13.33 -19.80 -7.20
CA PRO A 221 -13.74 -19.64 -5.82
C PRO A 221 -12.84 -18.64 -5.10
N LEU A 222 -13.42 -17.59 -4.52
CA LEU A 222 -12.72 -16.58 -3.72
C LEU A 222 -13.30 -16.54 -2.31
N THR A 223 -12.47 -16.18 -1.33
CA THR A 223 -12.87 -16.08 0.08
C THR A 223 -13.21 -14.66 0.48
N THR A 224 -14.09 -14.51 1.47
CA THR A 224 -14.52 -13.21 2.01
C THR A 224 -13.42 -12.53 2.82
N ASP A 225 -13.50 -11.20 2.95
CA ASP A 225 -12.64 -10.36 3.80
C ASP A 225 -11.13 -10.48 3.55
N THR A 226 -10.75 -11.04 2.41
CA THR A 226 -9.36 -11.29 2.01
C THR A 226 -9.13 -10.69 0.63
N PHE A 227 -7.95 -10.08 0.45
CA PHE A 227 -7.57 -9.58 -0.86
C PHE A 227 -7.13 -10.74 -1.75
N HIS A 228 -7.80 -10.89 -2.87
CA HIS A 228 -7.42 -11.84 -3.91
C HIS A 228 -6.83 -11.10 -5.09
N GLU A 229 -5.66 -11.55 -5.54
CA GLU A 229 -4.95 -11.00 -6.68
C GLU A 229 -4.75 -12.08 -7.74
N PHE A 230 -5.17 -11.79 -8.97
CA PHE A 230 -4.95 -12.68 -10.11
C PHE A 230 -4.82 -11.88 -11.40
N GLY A 231 -3.99 -12.37 -12.32
CA GLY A 231 -3.79 -11.71 -13.61
C GLY A 231 -4.92 -12.02 -14.60
N VAL A 232 -5.22 -11.07 -15.49
CA VAL A 232 -6.37 -11.16 -16.41
C VAL A 232 -6.04 -11.12 -17.88
N ASN A 233 -4.85 -10.67 -18.26
CA ASN A 233 -4.48 -10.47 -19.66
C ASN A 233 -3.21 -11.24 -20.09
N MET A 234 -2.76 -12.21 -19.28
CA MET A 234 -1.54 -12.98 -19.58
C MET A 234 -1.87 -14.24 -20.37
N LEU A 235 -1.09 -14.50 -21.41
CA LEU A 235 -1.18 -15.67 -22.28
C LEU A 235 0.12 -16.48 -22.17
N ASP A 236 0.01 -17.81 -22.06
CA ASP A 236 1.15 -18.73 -22.18
C ASP A 236 1.77 -18.67 -23.59
N ALA A 237 2.97 -19.24 -23.77
CA ALA A 237 3.66 -19.37 -25.07
C ALA A 237 2.79 -20.05 -26.15
N LYS A 238 1.79 -20.84 -25.74
CA LYS A 238 0.81 -21.51 -26.60
C LYS A 238 -0.45 -20.66 -26.90
N GLY A 239 -0.50 -19.41 -26.44
CA GLY A 239 -1.65 -18.51 -26.63
C GLY A 239 -2.86 -18.82 -25.73
N LYS A 240 -2.70 -19.62 -24.67
CA LYS A 240 -3.77 -19.92 -23.70
C LYS A 240 -3.71 -18.92 -22.56
N LEU A 241 -4.86 -18.39 -22.14
CA LEU A 241 -4.96 -17.50 -20.97
C LEU A 241 -4.42 -18.19 -19.70
N THR A 242 -3.53 -17.51 -18.99
CA THR A 242 -2.99 -17.91 -17.69
C THR A 242 -3.20 -16.82 -16.66
N LEU A 243 -3.62 -17.22 -15.46
CA LEU A 243 -3.82 -16.29 -14.34
C LEU A 243 -2.51 -15.96 -13.64
N ASP A 244 -1.55 -16.88 -13.72
CA ASP A 244 -0.21 -16.74 -13.18
C ASP A 244 0.76 -16.36 -14.32
N PRO A 245 1.77 -15.52 -14.04
CA PRO A 245 2.78 -15.15 -15.03
C PRO A 245 3.62 -16.35 -15.45
N VAL A 246 3.75 -16.55 -16.76
CA VAL A 246 4.58 -17.59 -17.38
C VAL A 246 5.75 -16.95 -18.11
N LYS A 247 6.90 -17.63 -18.13
CA LYS A 247 8.09 -17.24 -18.89
C LYS A 247 7.72 -17.13 -20.37
N ASP A 248 8.07 -16.01 -21.01
CA ASP A 248 7.72 -15.67 -22.41
C ASP A 248 6.22 -15.52 -22.71
N GLY A 249 5.42 -15.28 -21.66
CA GLY A 249 4.00 -14.99 -21.82
C GLY A 249 3.75 -13.70 -22.60
N ARG A 250 2.69 -13.69 -23.41
CA ARG A 250 2.23 -12.50 -24.13
C ARG A 250 1.12 -11.81 -23.37
N VAL A 251 0.98 -10.51 -23.57
CA VAL A 251 -0.10 -9.71 -23.00
C VAL A 251 -1.19 -9.51 -24.07
N MET A 252 -2.45 -9.71 -23.68
CA MET A 252 -3.60 -9.38 -24.51
C MET A 252 -4.11 -7.98 -24.18
N ASN A 253 -4.40 -7.18 -25.20
CA ASN A 253 -5.08 -5.92 -24.98
C ASN A 253 -6.56 -6.16 -24.67
N LEU A 254 -7.00 -5.72 -23.49
CA LEU A 254 -8.38 -5.82 -23.01
C LEU A 254 -9.14 -4.48 -23.06
N LEU A 255 -8.50 -3.42 -23.54
CA LEU A 255 -9.10 -2.09 -23.61
C LEU A 255 -10.07 -1.97 -24.80
N ASP A 256 -11.16 -1.24 -24.57
CA ASP A 256 -12.09 -0.76 -25.60
C ASP A 256 -11.37 0.23 -26.54
N PRO A 257 -11.85 0.52 -27.78
CA PRO A 257 -11.24 1.54 -28.65
C PRO A 257 -11.08 2.91 -27.97
N GLN A 258 -11.98 3.24 -27.05
CA GLN A 258 -11.96 4.45 -26.23
C GLN A 258 -10.93 4.42 -25.09
N GLY A 259 -10.25 3.30 -24.86
CA GLY A 259 -9.22 3.15 -23.81
C GLY A 259 -9.79 2.79 -22.45
N ARG A 260 -11.01 2.25 -22.38
CA ARG A 260 -11.65 1.86 -21.13
C ARG A 260 -11.50 0.37 -20.90
N LEU A 261 -11.25 -0.01 -19.65
CA LEU A 261 -11.29 -1.40 -19.21
C LEU A 261 -12.65 -1.67 -18.58
N ILE A 262 -13.37 -2.64 -19.15
CA ILE A 262 -14.70 -3.04 -18.68
C ILE A 262 -14.57 -4.39 -18.00
N ILE A 263 -15.00 -4.45 -16.75
CA ILE A 263 -14.96 -5.64 -15.90
C ILE A 263 -16.38 -5.90 -15.42
N THR A 264 -16.92 -7.06 -15.71
CA THR A 264 -18.26 -7.48 -15.27
C THR A 264 -18.11 -8.66 -14.31
N PHE A 265 -18.64 -8.51 -13.10
CA PHE A 265 -18.77 -9.57 -12.13
C PHE A 265 -20.20 -10.10 -12.13
N GLY A 266 -20.37 -11.41 -12.23
CA GLY A 266 -21.66 -12.09 -12.08
C GLY A 266 -21.75 -12.82 -10.74
N ASN A 267 -22.75 -12.51 -9.94
CA ASN A 267 -23.02 -13.24 -8.70
C ASN A 267 -23.96 -14.43 -8.95
N ALA A 268 -23.39 -15.62 -9.09
CA ALA A 268 -24.16 -16.86 -9.21
C ALA A 268 -24.60 -17.46 -7.85
N ASN A 269 -24.18 -16.86 -6.74
CA ASN A 269 -24.44 -17.37 -5.40
C ASN A 269 -25.82 -16.91 -4.87
N GLN A 270 -26.24 -17.51 -3.77
CA GLN A 270 -27.51 -17.16 -3.10
C GLN A 270 -27.36 -16.02 -2.08
N ALA A 271 -26.13 -15.57 -1.80
CA ALA A 271 -25.85 -14.49 -0.86
C ALA A 271 -25.53 -13.16 -1.58
N ASN A 272 -25.82 -12.05 -0.90
CA ASN A 272 -25.38 -10.72 -1.32
C ASN A 272 -23.87 -10.59 -1.11
N LEU A 273 -23.15 -10.14 -2.14
CA LEU A 273 -21.72 -9.85 -2.06
C LEU A 273 -21.53 -8.33 -2.08
N LEU A 274 -20.87 -7.81 -1.05
CA LEU A 274 -20.62 -6.40 -0.84
C LEU A 274 -19.19 -6.07 -1.28
N PHE A 275 -19.05 -5.18 -2.26
CA PHE A 275 -17.77 -4.63 -2.71
C PHE A 275 -17.69 -3.18 -2.27
N ASP A 276 -16.81 -2.89 -1.32
CA ASP A 276 -16.56 -1.53 -0.84
C ASP A 276 -16.20 -0.60 -2.02
N LEU A 277 -16.73 0.62 -2.05
CA LEU A 277 -16.46 1.56 -3.16
C LEU A 277 -14.97 1.96 -3.23
N GLU A 278 -14.29 1.97 -2.09
CA GLU A 278 -12.89 2.40 -2.00
C GLU A 278 -11.89 1.25 -2.19
N GLU A 279 -12.18 0.05 -1.67
CA GLU A 279 -11.24 -1.08 -1.65
C GLU A 279 -11.76 -2.35 -2.37
N GLY A 280 -12.99 -2.35 -2.88
CA GLY A 280 -13.66 -3.56 -3.32
C GLY A 280 -13.08 -4.16 -4.60
N MET A 281 -12.74 -3.30 -5.57
CA MET A 281 -12.12 -3.73 -6.83
C MET A 281 -11.12 -2.69 -7.31
N GLU A 282 -9.91 -3.15 -7.59
CA GLU A 282 -8.83 -2.34 -8.11
C GLU A 282 -8.13 -3.07 -9.26
N VAL A 283 -7.74 -2.30 -10.28
CA VAL A 283 -6.91 -2.77 -11.38
C VAL A 283 -5.48 -2.37 -11.09
N LEU A 284 -4.64 -3.37 -10.85
CA LEU A 284 -3.22 -3.18 -10.62
C LEU A 284 -2.46 -3.32 -11.94
N TYR A 285 -1.62 -2.34 -12.23
CA TYR A 285 -0.73 -2.34 -13.39
C TYR A 285 0.69 -2.04 -12.94
N HIS A 286 1.67 -2.40 -13.77
CA HIS A 286 3.06 -2.10 -13.48
C HIS A 286 3.35 -0.61 -13.75
N GLU A 287 3.73 0.11 -12.70
CA GLU A 287 4.04 1.55 -12.79
C GLU A 287 5.55 1.81 -12.79
N GLY A 288 6.34 0.94 -12.16
CA GLY A 288 7.79 1.11 -12.11
C GLY A 288 8.58 -0.05 -11.51
N GLY A 289 9.90 0.07 -11.53
CA GLY A 289 10.82 -0.98 -11.06
C GLY A 289 10.94 -1.05 -9.54
N PHE A 290 11.16 -2.27 -9.02
CA PHE A 290 11.44 -2.51 -7.60
C PHE A 290 12.59 -1.69 -7.04
N GLY A 291 13.68 -1.52 -7.80
CA GLY A 291 14.87 -0.81 -7.32
C GLY A 291 14.57 0.63 -6.88
N LEU A 292 13.82 1.38 -7.68
CA LEU A 292 13.45 2.76 -7.34
C LEU A 292 12.56 2.79 -6.09
N ASN A 293 11.59 1.87 -5.99
CA ASN A 293 10.73 1.79 -4.81
C ASN A 293 11.51 1.40 -3.55
N PHE A 294 12.46 0.47 -3.67
CA PHE A 294 13.34 0.08 -2.58
C PHE A 294 14.20 1.26 -2.11
N THR A 295 14.77 2.05 -3.04
CA THR A 295 15.52 3.27 -2.67
C THR A 295 14.64 4.33 -2.02
N ARG A 296 13.37 4.49 -2.45
CA ARG A 296 12.40 5.37 -1.78
C ARG A 296 12.12 4.90 -0.36
N GLY A 297 11.94 3.59 -0.15
CA GLY A 297 11.78 3.01 1.18
C GLY A 297 12.98 3.27 2.09
N LEU A 298 14.21 3.08 1.60
CA LEU A 298 15.42 3.41 2.33
C LEU A 298 15.52 4.92 2.63
N ALA A 299 15.12 5.79 1.70
CA ALA A 299 15.10 7.23 1.93
C ALA A 299 14.11 7.64 3.04
N ILE A 300 12.94 6.99 3.11
CA ILE A 300 11.98 7.21 4.19
C ILE A 300 12.61 6.81 5.54
N ILE A 301 13.22 5.64 5.62
CA ILE A 301 13.92 5.18 6.84
C ILE A 301 15.03 6.16 7.23
N PHE A 302 15.81 6.66 6.26
CA PHE A 302 16.86 7.64 6.50
C PHE A 302 16.33 8.93 7.13
N ILE A 303 15.19 9.45 6.64
CA ILE A 303 14.53 10.62 7.22
C ILE A 303 14.08 10.34 8.67
N TRP A 304 13.51 9.16 8.92
CA TRP A 304 13.11 8.75 10.27
C TRP A 304 14.29 8.63 11.23
N LEU A 305 15.42 8.07 10.79
CA LEU A 305 16.65 8.03 11.58
C LEU A 305 17.16 9.45 11.90
N GLY A 306 17.00 10.40 10.97
CA GLY A 306 17.33 11.80 11.21
C GLY A 306 16.46 12.48 12.25
N LEU A 307 15.16 12.18 12.25
CA LEU A 307 14.24 12.63 13.30
C LEU A 307 14.64 12.04 14.66
N LEU A 308 14.92 10.74 14.71
CA LEU A 308 15.38 10.04 15.92
C LEU A 308 16.69 10.63 16.46
N ALA A 309 17.66 10.91 15.58
CA ALA A 309 18.91 11.55 15.95
C ALA A 309 18.68 12.97 16.52
N ALA A 310 17.77 13.74 15.93
CA ALA A 310 17.43 15.08 16.42
C ALA A 310 16.79 15.03 17.81
N ILE A 311 15.88 14.08 18.06
CA ILE A 311 15.25 13.87 19.37
C ILE A 311 16.30 13.46 20.41
N GLY A 312 17.20 12.52 20.08
CA GLY A 312 18.27 12.09 20.98
C GLY A 312 19.23 13.24 21.36
N LEU A 313 19.63 14.06 20.40
CA LEU A 313 20.46 15.25 20.64
C LEU A 313 19.72 16.31 21.46
N ALA A 314 18.43 16.53 21.19
CA ALA A 314 17.62 17.47 21.98
C ALA A 314 17.49 16.99 23.43
N GLY A 315 17.22 15.69 23.65
CA GLY A 315 17.15 15.10 24.99
C GLY A 315 18.46 15.24 25.76
N ALA A 316 19.60 14.94 25.12
CA ALA A 316 20.92 15.05 25.74
C ALA A 316 21.36 16.51 26.00
N SER A 317 20.68 17.51 25.45
CA SER A 317 20.97 18.92 25.76
C SER A 317 20.49 19.33 27.14
N TYR A 318 19.50 18.60 27.71
CA TYR A 318 18.88 18.93 28.99
C TYR A 318 19.03 17.84 30.06
N LEU A 319 19.35 16.61 29.65
CA LEU A 319 19.35 15.42 30.51
C LEU A 319 20.75 14.80 30.59
N SER A 320 21.07 14.19 31.73
CA SER A 320 22.30 13.39 31.88
C SER A 320 22.27 12.15 30.98
N PHE A 321 23.44 11.59 30.66
CA PHE A 321 23.54 10.46 29.73
C PHE A 321 22.58 9.29 30.04
N PRO A 322 22.44 8.81 31.29
CA PRO A 322 21.52 7.71 31.59
C PRO A 322 20.05 8.10 31.35
N VAL A 323 19.64 9.30 31.77
CA VAL A 323 18.25 9.76 31.66
C VAL A 323 17.88 10.03 30.20
N ALA A 324 18.77 10.66 29.44
CA ALA A 324 18.60 10.89 28.01
C ALA A 324 18.44 9.57 27.25
N SER A 325 19.24 8.56 27.61
CA SER A 325 19.19 7.23 26.97
C SER A 325 17.89 6.49 27.27
N PHE A 326 17.43 6.46 28.53
CA PHE A 326 16.14 5.85 28.87
C PHE A 326 14.96 6.58 28.23
N PHE A 327 14.93 7.91 28.31
CA PHE A 327 13.88 8.72 27.69
C PHE A 327 13.77 8.42 26.19
N SER A 328 14.91 8.39 25.51
CA SER A 328 14.96 8.17 24.08
C SER A 328 14.52 6.74 23.69
N ILE A 329 14.92 5.73 24.47
CA ILE A 329 14.49 4.34 24.26
C ILE A 329 12.97 4.20 24.47
N SER A 330 12.42 4.87 25.48
CA SER A 330 10.97 4.90 25.71
C SER A 330 10.23 5.52 24.52
N VAL A 331 10.74 6.62 23.94
CA VAL A 331 10.17 7.21 22.73
C VAL A 331 10.23 6.24 21.54
N LEU A 332 11.34 5.53 21.35
CA LEU A 332 11.47 4.50 20.31
C LEU A 332 10.44 3.38 20.50
N ILE A 333 10.26 2.87 21.71
CA ILE A 333 9.29 1.81 22.01
C ILE A 333 7.86 2.30 21.77
N CYS A 334 7.51 3.51 22.21
CA CYS A 334 6.20 4.10 21.93
C CYS A 334 5.96 4.26 20.42
N GLY A 335 6.96 4.70 19.66
CA GLY A 335 6.88 4.82 18.21
C GLY A 335 6.66 3.48 17.50
N LEU A 336 7.36 2.43 17.93
CA LEU A 336 7.19 1.07 17.41
C LEU A 336 5.83 0.46 17.79
N MET A 337 5.33 0.75 19.00
CA MET A 337 4.05 0.26 19.52
C MET A 337 2.83 0.97 18.88
N SER A 338 2.99 2.22 18.45
CA SER A 338 1.90 3.02 17.86
C SER A 338 1.52 2.56 16.44
N GLY A 339 2.23 1.58 15.85
CA GLY A 339 1.94 1.07 14.50
C GLY A 339 2.19 2.09 13.38
N THR A 340 2.92 3.17 13.66
CA THR A 340 3.22 4.26 12.73
C THR A 340 4.50 4.04 11.91
N VAL A 341 5.24 2.95 12.16
CA VAL A 341 6.51 2.60 11.48
C VAL A 341 6.38 1.28 10.74
#